data_AF-A0A848UYD1-F1
#
_entry.id   AF-A0A848UYD1-F1
#
_cell.length_a   1.000
_cell.length_b   1.000
_cell.length_c   1.000
_cell.angle_alpha   90.00
_cell.angle_beta   90.00
_cell.angle_gamma   90.00
#
_symmetry.space_group_name_H-M   'P 1'
#
loop_
_entity.id
_entity.type
_entity.pdbx_description
1 polymer ?
#
loop_
_entity_poly.entity_id
_entity_poly.type
_entity_poly.pdbx_seq_one_letter_code
_entity_poly.pdbx_strand_id
1 'polypeptide(L)'
;FAPGEIDFTLPESDPNFGKVLSPTRKITDITLTGKQVSDLVDLGAKKIIYRSRGNTSSAPEEVVKFFPEYTLDIKLSAKVDTNINLNE
;
A
#
# COMPACT_ATOMS: atom_id res chain seq x y z
N PHE A 1 5.04 -19.51 4.20
CA PHE A 1 3.70 -19.09 3.75
C PHE A 1 3.85 -18.07 2.65
N ALA A 2 3.07 -18.22 1.58
CA ALA A 2 3.02 -17.23 0.51
C ALA A 2 2.31 -15.96 1.02
N PRO A 3 2.65 -14.76 0.51
CA PRO A 3 1.97 -13.52 0.92
C PRO A 3 0.45 -13.62 0.73
N GLY A 4 -0.33 -13.32 1.76
CA GLY A 4 -1.79 -13.38 1.69
C GLY A 4 -2.40 -14.77 1.83
N GLU A 5 -1.60 -15.79 2.18
CA GLU A 5 -2.11 -17.12 2.52
C GLU A 5 -2.96 -17.07 3.80
N ILE A 6 -4.13 -17.71 3.77
CA ILE A 6 -5.13 -17.71 4.85
C ILE A 6 -5.15 -19.09 5.50
N ASP A 7 -5.19 -19.11 6.83
CA ASP A 7 -5.31 -20.34 7.61
C ASP A 7 -6.78 -20.78 7.75
N PHE A 8 -7.12 -21.89 7.10
CA PHE A 8 -8.41 -22.57 7.23
C PHE A 8 -8.27 -23.93 7.92
N THR A 9 -7.12 -24.23 8.52
CA THR A 9 -6.88 -25.53 9.18
C THR A 9 -7.54 -25.63 10.54
N LEU A 10 -7.90 -24.49 11.13
CA LEU A 10 -8.60 -24.40 12.41
C LEU A 10 -10.12 -24.61 12.25
N PRO A 11 -10.84 -25.04 13.30
CA PRO A 11 -12.31 -25.04 13.29
C PRO A 11 -12.86 -23.61 13.16
N GLU A 12 -14.03 -23.44 12.52
CA GLU A 12 -14.67 -22.12 12.33
C GLU A 12 -14.96 -21.37 13.65
N SER A 13 -15.09 -22.10 14.76
CA SER A 13 -15.28 -21.54 16.11
C SER A 13 -14.00 -20.95 16.71
N ASP A 14 -12.83 -21.26 16.16
CA ASP A 14 -11.56 -20.71 16.65
C ASP A 14 -11.47 -19.21 16.32
N PRO A 15 -11.06 -18.35 17.28
CA PRO A 15 -10.86 -16.93 17.03
C PRO A 15 -9.92 -16.65 15.86
N ASN A 16 -8.94 -17.52 15.60
CA ASN A 16 -7.92 -17.36 14.56
C ASN A 16 -8.31 -18.02 13.22
N PHE A 17 -9.49 -18.63 13.10
CA PHE A 17 -9.95 -19.16 11.82
C PHE A 17 -10.11 -18.04 10.79
N GLY A 18 -9.54 -18.25 9.59
CA GLY A 18 -9.55 -17.27 8.50
C GLY A 18 -8.50 -16.17 8.64
N LYS A 19 -7.48 -16.38 9.49
CA LYS A 19 -6.40 -15.43 9.70
C LYS A 19 -5.36 -15.53 8.59
N VAL A 20 -4.91 -14.38 8.10
CA VAL A 20 -3.78 -14.30 7.16
C VAL A 20 -2.48 -14.67 7.90
N LEU A 21 -1.74 -15.63 7.36
CA LEU A 21 -0.50 -16.18 7.96
C LEU A 21 0.74 -15.34 7.66
N SER A 22 0.70 -14.48 6.63
CA SER A 22 1.80 -13.59 6.32
C SER A 22 1.35 -12.28 5.66
N PRO A 23 1.98 -11.15 6.01
CA PRO A 23 1.59 -9.85 5.48
C PRO A 23 1.83 -9.78 3.98
N THR A 24 0.92 -9.11 3.27
CA THR A 24 1.10 -8.79 1.86
C THR A 24 1.87 -7.49 1.71
N ARG A 25 2.92 -7.49 0.90
CA ARG A 25 3.65 -6.28 0.53
C ARG A 25 3.27 -5.85 -0.88
N LYS A 26 2.85 -4.58 -1.03
CA LYS A 26 2.63 -3.94 -2.33
C LYS A 26 3.55 -2.74 -2.46
N ILE A 27 4.29 -2.66 -3.55
CA ILE A 27 5.12 -1.51 -3.92
C ILE A 27 4.42 -0.84 -5.10
N THR A 28 4.37 0.48 -5.09
CA THR A 28 3.75 1.27 -6.17
C THR A 28 4.67 2.44 -6.47
N ASP A 29 5.20 2.47 -7.68
CA ASP A 29 6.03 3.56 -8.15
C ASP A 29 5.15 4.62 -8.81
N ILE A 30 5.36 5.88 -8.42
CA ILE A 30 4.69 7.05 -8.99
C ILE A 30 5.76 7.90 -9.65
N THR A 31 5.82 7.85 -10.97
CA THR A 31 6.76 8.66 -11.75
C THR A 31 6.13 9.98 -12.11
N LEU A 32 6.79 11.08 -11.73
CA LEU A 32 6.40 12.43 -12.10
C LEU A 32 7.33 12.96 -13.20
N THR A 33 6.74 13.61 -14.19
CA THR A 33 7.51 14.36 -15.18
C THR A 33 8.03 15.67 -14.58
N GLY A 34 9.08 16.25 -15.16
CA GLY A 34 9.62 17.53 -14.72
C GLY A 34 8.58 18.66 -14.70
N LYS A 35 7.66 18.67 -15.68
CA LYS A 35 6.54 19.61 -15.71
C LYS A 35 5.61 19.45 -14.50
N GLN A 36 5.20 18.23 -14.17
CA GLN A 36 4.33 17.98 -13.02
C GLN A 36 4.99 18.36 -11.69
N VAL A 37 6.31 18.16 -11.57
CA VAL A 37 7.07 18.60 -10.40
C VAL A 37 7.09 20.13 -10.32
N SER A 38 7.35 20.83 -11.43
CA SER A 38 7.27 22.30 -11.48
C SER A 38 5.89 22.79 -11.07
N ASP A 39 4.83 22.24 -11.66
CA ASP A 39 3.45 22.62 -11.37
C ASP A 39 3.13 22.42 -9.86
N LEU A 40 3.65 21.38 -9.21
CA LEU A 40 3.49 21.17 -7.76
C LEU A 40 4.24 22.21 -6.92
N VAL A 41 5.44 22.61 -7.34
CA VAL A 41 6.23 23.66 -6.68
C VAL A 41 5.55 25.01 -6.83
N ASP A 42 5.12 25.35 -8.04
CA ASP A 42 4.49 26.63 -8.38
C ASP A 42 3.14 26.82 -7.65
N LEU A 43 2.38 25.73 -7.48
CA LEU A 43 1.15 25.71 -6.69
C LEU A 43 1.39 25.62 -5.17
N GLY A 44 2.64 25.56 -4.73
CA GLY A 44 3.01 25.54 -3.31
C GLY A 44 2.55 24.28 -2.57
N ALA A 45 2.58 23.11 -3.23
CA ALA A 45 2.19 21.85 -2.61
C ALA A 45 3.12 21.48 -1.43
N LYS A 46 2.54 21.17 -0.26
CA LYS A 46 3.29 20.87 0.98
C LYS A 46 3.02 19.49 1.58
N LYS A 47 2.08 18.74 1.02
CA LYS A 47 1.58 17.49 1.61
C LYS A 47 1.45 16.41 0.55
N ILE A 48 1.78 15.18 0.94
CA ILE A 48 1.47 13.99 0.18
C ILE A 48 0.25 13.35 0.83
N ILE A 49 -0.82 13.20 0.06
CA ILE A 49 -2.06 12.57 0.52
C ILE A 49 -2.13 11.19 -0.13
N TYR A 50 -1.98 10.14 0.67
CA TYR A 50 -2.20 8.76 0.24
C TYR A 50 -3.61 8.32 0.58
N ARG A 51 -4.33 7.79 -0.42
CA ARG A 51 -5.67 7.20 -0.23
C ARG A 51 -5.63 5.75 -0.71
N SER A 52 -5.80 4.80 0.21
CA SER A 52 -6.03 3.39 -0.12
C SER A 52 -7.51 3.06 -0.10
N ARG A 53 -7.90 2.09 -0.94
CA ARG A 53 -9.22 1.44 -0.89
C ARG A 53 -8.99 -0.06 -0.94
N GLY A 54 -9.47 -0.76 0.07
CA GLY A 54 -9.53 -2.22 0.07
C GLY A 54 -10.89 -2.67 -0.46
N ASN A 55 -10.89 -3.51 -1.49
CA ASN A 55 -12.09 -4.22 -1.93
C ASN A 55 -11.88 -5.69 -1.60
N THR A 56 -12.84 -6.32 -0.95
CA THR A 56 -12.85 -7.76 -0.72
C THR A 56 -13.58 -8.43 -1.89
N SER A 57 -12.93 -9.38 -2.55
CA SER A 57 -13.57 -10.24 -3.56
C SER A 57 -13.86 -11.61 -2.95
N SER A 58 -14.95 -12.25 -3.36
CA SER A 58 -15.30 -13.62 -2.93
C SER A 58 -15.69 -13.77 -1.45
N ALA A 59 -16.44 -12.82 -0.91
CA ALA A 59 -17.15 -12.98 0.37
C ALA A 59 -18.67 -13.09 0.10
N PRO A 60 -19.16 -14.25 -0.40
CA PRO A 60 -20.59 -14.44 -0.62
C PRO A 60 -21.22 -14.76 0.73
N GLU A 61 -21.52 -13.71 1.51
CA GLU A 61 -22.26 -13.72 2.80
C GLU A 61 -21.42 -13.79 4.09
N GLU A 62 -20.09 -13.79 4.02
CA GLU A 62 -19.24 -13.86 5.23
C GLU A 62 -18.84 -12.49 5.82
N VAL A 63 -18.71 -12.46 7.15
CA VAL A 63 -18.21 -11.31 7.92
C VAL A 63 -16.70 -11.17 7.71
N VAL A 64 -16.28 -10.07 7.10
CA VAL A 64 -14.86 -9.71 7.02
C VAL A 64 -14.32 -9.43 8.42
N LYS A 65 -13.41 -10.27 8.91
CA LYS A 65 -12.77 -10.12 10.23
C LYS A 65 -11.54 -9.21 10.12
N PHE A 66 -11.48 -8.20 10.97
CA PHE A 66 -10.28 -7.40 11.21
C PHE A 66 -9.68 -7.81 12.55
N PHE A 67 -8.41 -8.22 12.52
CA PHE A 67 -7.69 -8.64 13.70
C PHE A 67 -6.88 -7.46 14.27
N PRO A 68 -6.92 -7.19 15.59
CA PRO A 68 -6.28 -6.02 16.19
C PRO A 68 -4.75 -6.02 16.09
N GLU A 69 -4.14 -7.19 15.95
CA GLU A 69 -2.70 -7.36 15.77
C GLU A 69 -2.20 -7.02 14.35
N TYR A 70 -3.10 -6.76 13.40
CA TYR A 70 -2.71 -6.41 12.04
C TYR A 70 -2.24 -4.96 11.95
N THR A 71 -1.08 -4.77 11.33
CA THR A 71 -0.48 -3.46 11.10
C THR A 71 -0.54 -3.08 9.63
N LEU A 72 -0.74 -1.79 9.37
CA LEU A 72 -0.57 -1.19 8.04
C LEU A 72 0.67 -0.30 8.07
N ASP A 73 1.73 -0.75 7.39
CA ASP A 73 2.97 0.01 7.27
C ASP A 73 3.05 0.72 5.91
N ILE A 74 3.11 2.05 5.94
CA ILE A 74 3.31 2.88 4.74
C ILE A 74 4.74 3.41 4.74
N LYS A 75 5.54 2.96 3.76
CA LYS A 75 6.91 3.45 3.55
C LYS A 75 6.96 4.25 2.26
N LEU A 76 7.41 5.50 2.36
CA LEU A 76 7.56 6.40 1.22
C LEU A 76 9.05 6.66 0.96
N SER A 77 9.45 6.61 -0.30
CA SER A 77 10.78 6.99 -0.77
C SER A 77 10.66 7.86 -2.00
N ALA A 78 11.51 8.88 -2.12
CA ALA A 78 11.63 9.71 -3.30
C ALA A 78 13.02 9.54 -3.91
N LYS A 79 13.07 9.44 -5.24
CA LYS A 79 14.32 9.48 -6.02
C LYS A 79 14.18 10.60 -7.03
N VAL A 80 15.20 11.46 -7.12
CA VAL A 80 15.26 12.53 -8.10
C VAL A 80 16.47 12.27 -8.99
N ASP A 81 16.21 12.08 -10.28
CA ASP A 81 17.25 11.98 -11.29
C ASP A 81 17.40 13.36 -11.94
N THR A 82 18.54 14.04 -11.73
CA THR A 82 18.84 15.36 -12.30
C THR A 82 19.96 15.25 -13.31
N ASN A 83 19.76 15.83 -14.49
CA ASN A 83 20.81 16.03 -15.47
C ASN A 83 21.23 17.50 -15.43
N ILE A 84 22.48 17.77 -15.03
CA ILE A 84 23.06 19.11 -14.99
C ILE A 84 23.90 19.28 -16.25
N ASN A 85 23.37 20.01 -17.23
CA ASN A 85 24.15 20.42 -18.40
C ASN A 85 24.88 21.73 -18.09
N LEU A 86 26.18 21.64 -17.88
CA LEU A 86 27.08 22.78 -17.77
C LEU A 86 27.54 23.16 -19.18
N ASN A 87 26.71 23.92 -19.90
CA ASN A 87 27.15 24.59 -21.11
C ASN A 87 27.48 26.04 -20.75
N GLU A 88 28.78 26.32 -20.59
CA GLU A 88 29.34 27.66 -20.71
C GLU A 88 29.76 27.92 -22.17
#